data_AF-A0A9D8YQP9-F1
#
_entry.id   AF-A0A9D8YQP9-F1
#
_cell.length_a   1.000
_cell.length_b   1.000
_cell.length_c   1.000
_cell.angle_alpha   90.00
_cell.angle_beta   90.00
_cell.angle_gamma   90.00
#
_symmetry.space_group_name_H-M   'P 1'
#
loop_
_entity.id
_entity.type
_entity.pdbx_description
1 polymer ?
#
loop_
_entity_poly.entity_id
_entity_poly.type
_entity_poly.pdbx_seq_one_letter_code
_entity_poly.pdbx_strand_id
1 'polypeptide(L)'
;MLNYIWGGLIGFSFLFAIVSDFSDVARDTFRNGEPIPLHITFPQGYDEAARSVPVEVRFRDFAGAYGVEAEDPGSFEGTLIQAREGREIRFAEDATLPEPLATIRQYTSPRDNDLRGPITLGDVGGGEVTGTVRFRAVRFTKMQAIAGAAFDMAETAVNLALGLIGVMALWMGLIQIAEKSGMLNMVVRATQPALKRLFPDIPEGHPAFAMIVLNLSANMLGLANAATPLGIKAMESLQELNPEKDTATDSMVMLLAMNTASVQIVPPVLLVAIMGLQINQLIFAILIVTGMSLIVAITAAKLLGKRKKHRETNPMRHA
;
A
#
# COMPACT_ATOMS: atom_id res chain seq x y z
N MET A 1 -3.21 15.69 15.61
CA MET A 1 -3.27 16.19 14.21
C MET A 1 -3.40 15.06 13.19
N LEU A 2 -2.61 13.99 13.27
CA LEU A 2 -2.61 12.92 12.26
C LEU A 2 -3.97 12.20 12.08
N ASN A 3 -4.72 11.96 13.16
CA ASN A 3 -6.04 11.30 13.09
C ASN A 3 -7.07 12.08 12.27
N TYR A 4 -6.99 13.42 12.27
CA TYR A 4 -7.89 14.27 11.49
C TYR A 4 -7.56 14.25 9.99
N ILE A 5 -6.28 14.09 9.65
CA ILE A 5 -5.85 13.96 8.25
C ILE A 5 -6.35 12.64 7.68
N TRP A 6 -6.16 11.53 8.40
CA TRP A 6 -6.66 10.22 7.97
C TRP A 6 -8.19 10.17 7.90
N GLY A 7 -8.88 10.68 8.92
CA GLY A 7 -10.34 10.80 8.91
C GLY A 7 -10.83 11.65 7.74
N GLY A 8 -10.14 12.76 7.45
CA GLY A 8 -10.43 13.63 6.32
C GLY A 8 -10.23 12.93 4.96
N LEU A 9 -9.14 12.19 4.78
CA LEU A 9 -8.88 11.42 3.55
C LEU A 9 -9.93 10.32 3.35
N ILE A 10 -10.28 9.58 4.39
CA ILE A 10 -11.33 8.55 4.32
C ILE A 10 -12.66 9.19 3.95
N GLY A 11 -13.06 10.27 4.65
CA GLY A 11 -14.30 10.99 4.36
C GLY A 11 -14.34 11.54 2.94
N PHE A 12 -13.23 12.10 2.46
CA PHE A 12 -13.10 12.60 1.09
C PHE A 12 -13.23 11.48 0.06
N SER A 13 -12.60 10.33 0.28
CA SER A 13 -12.71 9.15 -0.60
C SER A 13 -14.15 8.65 -0.72
N PHE A 14 -14.88 8.55 0.40
CA PHE A 14 -16.29 8.15 0.37
C PHE A 14 -17.17 9.19 -0.33
N LEU A 15 -16.95 10.49 -0.06
CA LEU A 15 -17.68 11.55 -0.74
C LEU A 15 -17.41 11.51 -2.25
N PHE A 16 -16.16 11.32 -2.67
CA PHE A 16 -15.79 11.16 -4.07
C PHE A 16 -16.51 9.97 -4.72
N ALA A 17 -16.51 8.80 -4.07
CA ALA A 17 -17.21 7.62 -4.59
C ALA A 17 -18.71 7.88 -4.76
N ILE A 18 -19.37 8.48 -3.76
CA ILE A 18 -20.78 8.84 -3.83
C ILE A 18 -21.02 9.76 -5.04
N VAL A 19 -20.29 10.87 -5.13
CA VAL A 19 -20.48 11.85 -6.22
C VAL A 19 -20.23 11.21 -7.59
N SER A 20 -19.20 10.37 -7.72
CA SER A 20 -18.89 9.66 -8.97
C SER A 20 -19.99 8.67 -9.33
N ASP A 21 -20.43 7.83 -8.40
CA ASP A 21 -21.47 6.82 -8.65
C ASP A 21 -22.82 7.48 -8.98
N PHE A 22 -23.16 8.59 -8.32
CA PHE A 22 -24.35 9.38 -8.66
C PHE A 22 -24.23 10.01 -10.06
N SER A 23 -23.05 10.51 -10.44
CA SER A 23 -22.80 10.99 -11.80
C SER A 23 -22.95 9.87 -12.82
N ASP A 24 -22.45 8.67 -12.54
CA ASP A 24 -22.57 7.51 -13.44
C ASP A 24 -24.02 7.07 -13.64
N VAL A 25 -24.82 7.08 -12.56
CA VAL A 25 -26.26 6.81 -12.65
C VAL A 25 -27.00 7.92 -13.40
N ALA A 26 -26.66 9.19 -13.16
CA ALA A 26 -27.32 10.33 -13.81
C ALA A 26 -27.02 10.43 -15.31
N ARG A 27 -25.84 9.97 -15.75
CA ARG A 27 -25.42 9.93 -17.15
C ARG A 27 -25.75 8.61 -17.85
N ASP A 28 -26.31 7.64 -17.12
CA ASP A 28 -26.49 6.26 -17.56
C ASP A 28 -25.23 5.68 -18.25
N THR A 29 -24.06 5.90 -17.63
CA THR A 29 -22.74 5.52 -18.18
C THR A 29 -22.67 4.05 -18.58
N PHE A 30 -23.41 3.18 -17.88
CA PHE A 30 -23.41 1.73 -18.09
C PHE A 30 -24.61 1.22 -18.91
N ARG A 31 -25.48 2.11 -19.42
CA ARG A 31 -26.67 1.77 -20.21
C ARG A 31 -27.52 0.68 -19.53
N ASN A 32 -27.87 0.93 -18.26
CA ASN A 32 -28.37 -0.10 -17.35
C ASN A 32 -29.70 -0.71 -17.80
N GLY A 33 -29.66 -1.91 -18.37
CA GLY A 33 -30.84 -2.64 -18.86
C GLY A 33 -31.32 -2.21 -20.25
N GLU A 34 -30.58 -1.30 -20.91
CA GLU A 34 -30.88 -0.89 -22.27
C GLU A 34 -30.33 -1.90 -23.29
N PRO A 35 -31.06 -2.15 -24.41
CA PRO A 35 -30.60 -3.04 -25.46
C PRO A 35 -29.45 -2.39 -26.26
N ILE A 36 -28.31 -3.09 -26.32
CA ILE A 36 -27.12 -2.64 -27.04
C ILE A 36 -27.03 -3.42 -28.36
N PRO A 37 -27.02 -2.73 -29.52
CA PRO A 37 -27.00 -3.38 -30.82
C PRO A 37 -25.64 -4.02 -31.11
N LEU A 38 -25.69 -5.24 -31.61
CA LEU A 38 -24.53 -6.06 -31.98
C LEU A 38 -24.69 -6.61 -33.39
N HIS A 39 -23.57 -6.74 -34.10
CA HIS A 39 -23.39 -7.63 -35.23
C HIS A 39 -22.71 -8.90 -34.75
N ILE A 40 -23.26 -10.05 -35.14
CA ILE A 40 -22.74 -11.36 -34.76
C ILE A 40 -22.44 -12.14 -36.04
N THR A 41 -21.23 -12.67 -36.12
CA THR A 41 -20.79 -13.53 -37.22
C THR A 41 -20.61 -14.95 -36.68
N PHE A 42 -21.06 -15.94 -37.45
CA PHE A 42 -20.96 -17.36 -37.13
C PHE A 42 -19.83 -17.99 -37.96
N PRO A 43 -18.57 -17.99 -37.48
CA PRO A 43 -17.42 -18.46 -38.27
C PRO A 43 -17.51 -19.94 -38.67
N GLN A 44 -18.28 -20.74 -37.93
CA GLN A 44 -18.48 -22.18 -38.18
C GLN A 44 -19.89 -22.53 -38.67
N GLY A 45 -20.70 -21.51 -39.01
CA GLY A 45 -22.12 -21.67 -39.33
C GLY A 45 -23.02 -21.64 -38.10
N TYR A 46 -24.33 -21.49 -38.33
CA TYR A 46 -25.34 -21.39 -37.28
C TYR A 46 -26.18 -22.67 -37.20
N ASP A 47 -26.09 -23.37 -36.08
CA ASP A 47 -26.96 -24.50 -35.73
C ASP A 47 -27.89 -24.07 -34.58
N GLU A 48 -29.19 -23.98 -34.87
CA GLU A 48 -30.21 -23.56 -33.91
C GLU A 48 -30.45 -24.58 -32.78
N ALA A 49 -30.12 -25.86 -33.00
CA ALA A 49 -30.29 -26.91 -32.00
C ALA A 49 -29.07 -27.07 -31.06
N ALA A 50 -27.94 -26.45 -31.39
CA ALA A 50 -26.72 -26.53 -30.61
C ALA A 50 -26.86 -25.75 -29.29
N ARG A 51 -26.41 -26.35 -28.19
CA ARG A 51 -26.45 -25.72 -26.85
C ARG A 51 -25.49 -24.54 -26.71
N SER A 52 -24.39 -24.57 -27.45
CA SER A 52 -23.35 -23.54 -27.47
C SER A 52 -22.76 -23.41 -28.86
N VAL A 53 -22.75 -22.20 -29.41
CA VAL A 53 -22.22 -21.90 -30.74
C VAL A 53 -21.13 -20.81 -30.60
N PRO A 54 -19.91 -21.04 -31.11
CA PRO A 54 -18.88 -20.00 -31.12
C PRO A 54 -19.29 -18.85 -32.05
N VAL A 55 -19.08 -17.62 -31.60
CA VAL A 55 -19.49 -16.42 -32.32
C VAL A 55 -18.42 -15.34 -32.23
N GLU A 56 -18.39 -14.49 -33.24
CA GLU A 56 -17.62 -13.25 -33.24
C GLU A 56 -18.59 -12.07 -33.14
N VAL A 57 -18.35 -11.16 -32.21
CA VAL A 57 -19.30 -10.11 -31.80
C VAL A 57 -18.68 -8.75 -32.04
N ARG A 58 -19.38 -7.88 -32.77
CA ARG A 58 -18.99 -6.48 -32.98
C ARG A 58 -20.10 -5.55 -32.50
N PHE A 59 -19.76 -4.55 -31.71
CA PHE A 59 -20.72 -3.56 -31.25
C PHE A 59 -21.06 -2.58 -32.37
N ARG A 60 -22.35 -2.30 -32.57
CA ARG A 60 -22.78 -1.30 -33.55
C ARG A 60 -22.87 0.06 -32.87
N ASP A 61 -22.23 1.07 -33.46
CA ASP A 61 -22.22 2.44 -32.93
C ASP A 61 -21.84 2.51 -31.45
N PHE A 62 -20.74 1.84 -31.08
CA PHE A 62 -20.29 1.76 -29.69
C PHE A 62 -20.06 3.14 -29.05
N ALA A 63 -19.44 4.05 -29.80
CA ALA A 63 -19.20 5.43 -29.39
C ALA A 63 -20.51 6.19 -29.11
N GLY A 64 -21.51 6.09 -29.99
CA GLY A 64 -22.82 6.69 -29.78
C GLY A 64 -23.62 6.04 -28.65
N ALA A 65 -23.52 4.71 -28.51
CA ALA A 65 -24.21 3.96 -27.47
C ALA A 65 -23.72 4.32 -26.06
N TYR A 66 -22.42 4.54 -25.87
CA TYR A 66 -21.85 4.84 -24.55
C TYR A 66 -21.41 6.30 -24.37
N GLY A 67 -21.57 7.16 -25.38
CA GLY A 67 -21.13 8.55 -25.32
C GLY A 67 -19.62 8.70 -25.13
N VAL A 68 -18.84 7.75 -25.65
CA VAL A 68 -17.37 7.71 -25.52
C VAL A 68 -16.70 8.10 -26.84
N GLU A 69 -15.62 8.87 -26.75
CA GLU A 69 -14.71 9.13 -27.88
C GLU A 69 -13.79 7.90 -28.05
N ALA A 70 -14.33 6.79 -28.52
CA ALA A 70 -13.58 5.56 -28.78
C ALA A 70 -13.60 5.22 -30.27
N GLU A 71 -12.45 4.80 -30.82
CA GLU A 71 -12.42 4.06 -32.10
C GLU A 71 -13.24 2.77 -31.97
N ASP A 72 -13.72 2.24 -33.11
CA ASP A 72 -14.46 0.99 -33.14
C ASP A 72 -13.69 -0.09 -32.38
N PRO A 73 -14.24 -0.65 -31.29
CA PRO A 73 -13.52 -1.52 -30.38
C PRO A 73 -13.14 -2.88 -30.99
N GLY A 74 -13.53 -3.11 -32.25
CA GLY A 74 -13.22 -4.31 -33.00
C GLY A 74 -14.22 -5.43 -32.71
N SER A 75 -13.83 -6.63 -33.10
CA SER A 75 -14.60 -7.84 -32.85
C SER A 75 -14.07 -8.58 -31.62
N PHE A 76 -15.00 -9.22 -30.91
CA PHE A 76 -14.72 -9.98 -29.70
C PHE A 76 -15.20 -11.41 -29.89
N GLU A 77 -14.35 -12.37 -29.51
CA GLU A 77 -14.76 -13.77 -29.46
C GLU A 77 -15.76 -13.99 -28.31
N GLY A 78 -16.73 -14.86 -28.58
CA GLY A 78 -17.73 -15.23 -27.61
C GLY A 78 -18.40 -16.55 -27.94
N THR A 79 -19.37 -16.91 -27.11
CA THR A 79 -20.20 -18.10 -27.28
C THR A 79 -21.65 -17.71 -27.10
N LEU A 80 -22.49 -18.05 -28.07
CA LEU A 80 -23.94 -18.00 -27.94
C LEU A 80 -24.40 -19.27 -27.21
N ILE A 81 -25.02 -19.11 -26.05
CA ILE A 81 -25.48 -20.19 -25.19
C ILE A 81 -27.01 -20.23 -25.23
N GLN A 82 -27.57 -21.40 -25.54
CA GLN A 82 -29.01 -21.64 -25.43
C GLN A 82 -29.33 -22.02 -23.98
N ALA A 83 -29.84 -21.05 -23.20
CA ALA A 83 -30.28 -21.25 -21.81
C ALA A 83 -31.77 -21.60 -21.75
N ARG A 84 -32.25 -22.03 -20.57
CA ARG A 84 -33.66 -22.39 -20.35
C ARG A 84 -34.61 -21.19 -20.49
N GLU A 85 -34.12 -19.98 -20.21
CA GLU A 85 -34.88 -18.73 -20.22
C GLU A 85 -34.69 -17.91 -21.52
N GLY A 86 -33.89 -18.40 -22.47
CA GLY A 86 -33.60 -17.72 -23.73
C GLY A 86 -32.16 -17.91 -24.20
N ARG A 87 -31.76 -17.15 -25.22
CA ARG A 87 -30.38 -17.11 -25.70
C ARG A 87 -29.59 -16.12 -24.87
N GLU A 88 -28.37 -16.48 -24.49
CA GLU A 88 -27.41 -15.60 -23.83
C GLU A 88 -26.13 -15.55 -24.65
N ILE A 89 -25.48 -14.39 -24.65
CA ILE A 89 -24.13 -14.26 -25.20
C ILE A 89 -23.14 -14.19 -24.05
N ARG A 90 -22.03 -14.90 -24.22
CA ARG A 90 -20.90 -14.94 -23.30
C ARG A 90 -19.64 -14.49 -24.04
N PHE A 91 -18.97 -13.45 -23.57
CA PHE A 91 -17.69 -13.02 -24.14
C PHE A 91 -16.54 -13.90 -23.61
N ALA A 92 -15.47 -14.06 -24.38
CA ALA A 92 -14.30 -14.80 -23.96
C ALA A 92 -13.66 -14.18 -22.70
N GLU A 93 -13.13 -15.01 -21.79
CA GLU A 93 -12.57 -14.58 -20.51
C GLU A 93 -11.28 -13.76 -20.69
N ASP A 94 -10.49 -14.08 -21.71
CA ASP A 94 -9.24 -13.43 -22.09
C ASP A 94 -9.44 -12.21 -23.00
N ALA A 95 -10.67 -11.93 -23.45
CA ALA A 95 -10.98 -10.75 -24.25
C ALA A 95 -10.66 -9.47 -23.46
N THR A 96 -9.93 -8.55 -24.10
CA THR A 96 -9.65 -7.21 -23.56
C THR A 96 -10.77 -6.26 -23.96
N LEU A 97 -11.80 -6.17 -23.13
CA LEU A 97 -12.95 -5.31 -23.40
C LEU A 97 -12.61 -3.83 -23.11
N PRO A 98 -13.09 -2.88 -23.92
CA PRO A 98 -12.95 -1.45 -23.64
C PRO A 98 -13.85 -1.00 -22.47
N GLU A 99 -13.59 0.18 -21.91
CA GLU A 99 -14.57 0.85 -21.04
C GLU A 99 -15.80 1.28 -21.86
N PRO A 100 -17.03 1.16 -21.31
CA PRO A 100 -17.37 0.76 -19.95
C PRO A 100 -17.62 -0.75 -19.76
N LEU A 101 -17.47 -1.58 -20.80
CA LEU A 101 -17.72 -3.03 -20.76
C LEU A 101 -16.79 -3.77 -19.79
N ALA A 102 -15.52 -3.32 -19.68
CA ALA A 102 -14.57 -3.85 -18.70
C ALA A 102 -15.10 -3.69 -17.25
N THR A 103 -15.59 -2.48 -16.91
CA THR A 103 -16.20 -2.22 -15.60
C THR A 103 -17.47 -3.07 -15.39
N ILE A 104 -18.31 -3.24 -16.41
CA ILE A 104 -19.50 -4.11 -16.32
C ILE A 104 -19.08 -5.55 -16.02
N ARG A 105 -18.10 -6.10 -16.75
CA ARG A 105 -17.58 -7.46 -16.52
C ARG A 105 -17.10 -7.65 -15.09
N GLN A 106 -16.25 -6.74 -14.61
CA GLN A 106 -15.70 -6.79 -13.25
C GLN A 106 -16.81 -6.71 -12.19
N TYR A 107 -17.83 -5.89 -12.40
CA TYR A 107 -18.95 -5.75 -11.47
C TYR A 107 -19.85 -7.00 -11.45
N THR A 108 -20.18 -7.56 -12.62
CA THR A 108 -21.14 -8.66 -12.71
C THR A 108 -20.52 -10.02 -12.42
N SER A 109 -19.22 -10.17 -12.69
CA SER A 109 -18.47 -11.41 -12.49
C SER A 109 -17.05 -11.13 -11.97
N PRO A 110 -16.92 -10.70 -10.71
CA PRO A 110 -15.61 -10.36 -10.12
C PRO A 110 -14.69 -11.58 -9.95
N ARG A 111 -15.23 -12.81 -9.94
CA ARG A 111 -14.46 -14.05 -9.75
C ARG A 111 -14.19 -14.78 -11.06
N ASP A 112 -15.21 -14.93 -11.89
CA ASP A 112 -15.15 -15.76 -13.10
C ASP A 112 -14.78 -14.93 -14.34
N ASN A 113 -14.64 -13.61 -14.18
CA ASN A 113 -14.16 -12.69 -15.22
C ASN A 113 -14.98 -12.80 -16.52
N ASP A 114 -16.28 -12.98 -16.34
CA ASP A 114 -17.20 -13.41 -17.38
C ASP A 114 -18.26 -12.35 -17.65
N LEU A 115 -18.34 -11.86 -18.89
CA LEU A 115 -19.39 -10.93 -19.30
C LEU A 115 -20.47 -11.70 -20.05
N ARG A 116 -21.68 -11.69 -19.51
CA ARG A 116 -22.85 -12.35 -20.10
C ARG A 116 -24.07 -11.47 -20.11
N GLY A 117 -24.95 -11.70 -21.08
CA GLY A 117 -26.27 -11.07 -21.12
C GLY A 117 -27.24 -11.80 -22.04
N PRO A 118 -28.55 -11.74 -21.76
CA PRO A 118 -29.57 -12.21 -22.68
C PRO A 118 -29.47 -11.46 -24.01
N ILE A 119 -29.68 -12.20 -25.10
CA ILE A 119 -29.59 -11.67 -26.46
C ILE A 119 -30.87 -11.96 -27.26
N THR A 120 -31.33 -10.95 -27.98
CA THR A 120 -32.41 -11.07 -28.97
C THR A 120 -31.80 -10.98 -30.35
N LEU A 121 -31.95 -12.02 -31.15
CA LEU A 121 -31.45 -12.08 -32.53
C LEU A 121 -32.55 -11.69 -33.52
N GLY A 122 -32.18 -10.96 -34.57
CA GLY A 122 -33.01 -10.75 -35.74
C GLY A 122 -33.02 -11.98 -36.67
N ASP A 123 -33.45 -11.78 -37.91
CA ASP A 123 -33.49 -12.86 -38.91
C ASP A 123 -32.07 -13.29 -39.30
N VAL A 124 -31.82 -14.60 -39.31
CA VAL A 124 -30.47 -15.16 -39.55
C VAL A 124 -30.32 -15.47 -41.03
N GLY A 125 -29.67 -14.57 -41.77
CA GLY A 125 -29.42 -14.71 -43.20
C GLY A 125 -27.93 -14.70 -43.53
N GLY A 126 -27.38 -15.80 -44.04
CA GLY A 126 -26.06 -15.82 -44.68
C GLY A 126 -24.84 -15.90 -43.74
N GLY A 127 -24.99 -16.34 -42.49
CA GLY A 127 -23.88 -16.51 -41.54
C GLY A 127 -23.58 -15.28 -40.67
N GLU A 128 -24.34 -14.20 -40.85
CA GLU A 128 -24.32 -13.02 -40.00
C GLU A 128 -25.74 -12.72 -39.47
N VAL A 129 -25.81 -12.13 -38.28
CA VAL A 129 -27.09 -11.70 -37.69
C VAL A 129 -26.91 -10.42 -36.89
N THR A 130 -27.90 -9.53 -36.95
CA THR A 130 -28.00 -8.39 -36.04
C THR A 130 -28.80 -8.78 -34.82
N GLY A 131 -28.32 -8.44 -33.63
CA GLY A 131 -29.03 -8.68 -32.38
C GLY A 131 -28.87 -7.54 -31.39
N THR A 132 -29.55 -7.66 -30.26
CA THR A 132 -29.38 -6.75 -29.13
C THR A 132 -29.09 -7.53 -27.86
N VAL A 133 -28.01 -7.17 -27.15
CA VAL A 133 -27.69 -7.71 -25.82
C VAL A 133 -28.14 -6.75 -24.73
N ARG A 134 -28.54 -7.27 -23.57
CA ARG A 134 -28.76 -6.47 -22.37
C ARG A 134 -27.82 -6.94 -21.27
N PHE A 135 -27.04 -6.03 -20.70
CA PHE A 135 -26.19 -6.33 -19.56
C PHE A 135 -26.92 -6.09 -18.24
N ARG A 136 -26.46 -6.79 -17.20
CA ARG A 136 -26.98 -6.60 -15.84
C ARG A 136 -26.65 -5.21 -15.34
N ALA A 137 -27.58 -4.61 -14.61
CA ALA A 137 -27.40 -3.25 -14.09
C ALA A 137 -26.21 -3.14 -13.12
N VAL A 138 -25.38 -2.14 -13.36
CA VAL A 138 -24.19 -1.77 -12.59
C VAL A 138 -24.47 -0.49 -11.82
N ARG A 139 -24.23 -0.53 -10.51
CA ARG A 139 -24.42 0.62 -9.60
C ARG A 139 -23.37 0.61 -8.51
N PHE A 140 -22.98 1.78 -8.02
CA PHE A 140 -22.11 1.93 -6.86
C PHE A 140 -20.72 1.27 -7.01
N THR A 141 -20.13 1.31 -8.21
CA THR A 141 -18.86 0.64 -8.49
C THR A 141 -17.72 1.27 -7.68
N LYS A 142 -17.69 2.60 -7.58
CA LYS A 142 -16.64 3.32 -6.86
C LYS A 142 -16.79 3.11 -5.36
N MET A 143 -18.01 3.13 -4.83
CA MET A 143 -18.28 2.86 -3.42
C MET A 143 -17.84 1.45 -3.02
N GLN A 144 -18.15 0.44 -3.84
CA GLN A 144 -17.72 -0.94 -3.58
C GLN A 144 -16.20 -1.09 -3.62
N ALA A 145 -15.54 -0.48 -4.61
CA ALA A 145 -14.08 -0.52 -4.71
C ALA A 145 -13.38 0.13 -3.50
N ILE A 146 -13.85 1.30 -3.06
CA ILE A 146 -13.27 1.98 -1.88
C ILE A 146 -13.55 1.20 -0.60
N ALA A 147 -14.75 0.66 -0.43
CA ALA A 147 -15.07 -0.18 0.72
C ALA A 147 -14.22 -1.46 0.75
N GLY A 148 -14.07 -2.14 -0.39
CA GLY A 148 -13.21 -3.32 -0.52
C GLY A 148 -11.76 -3.02 -0.16
N ALA A 149 -11.19 -1.96 -0.74
CA ALA A 149 -9.83 -1.52 -0.41
C ALA A 149 -9.64 -1.20 1.08
N ALA A 150 -10.66 -0.67 1.74
CA ALA A 150 -10.61 -0.42 3.18
C ALA A 150 -10.54 -1.71 4.01
N PHE A 151 -11.30 -2.75 3.62
CA PHE A 151 -11.23 -4.07 4.27
C PHE A 151 -9.89 -4.77 4.01
N ASP A 152 -9.42 -4.76 2.77
CA ASP A 152 -8.14 -5.38 2.37
C ASP A 152 -6.95 -4.75 3.14
N MET A 153 -6.96 -3.43 3.29
CA MET A 153 -5.94 -2.72 4.07
C MET A 153 -6.06 -2.99 5.57
N ALA A 154 -7.28 -3.18 6.10
CA ALA A 154 -7.47 -3.57 7.49
C ALA A 154 -6.90 -4.97 7.76
N GLU A 155 -7.16 -5.94 6.88
CA GLU A 155 -6.57 -7.28 6.97
C GLU A 155 -5.04 -7.24 6.90
N THR A 156 -4.51 -6.48 5.94
CA THR A 156 -3.06 -6.27 5.79
C THR A 156 -2.43 -5.71 7.07
N ALA A 157 -3.08 -4.72 7.68
CA ALA A 157 -2.62 -4.11 8.93
C ALA A 157 -2.59 -5.11 10.10
N VAL A 158 -3.63 -5.95 10.24
CA VAL A 158 -3.67 -6.99 11.27
C VAL A 158 -2.57 -8.04 11.06
N ASN A 159 -2.42 -8.54 9.84
CA ASN A 159 -1.39 -9.53 9.50
C ASN A 159 0.02 -9.00 9.80
N LEU A 160 0.28 -7.74 9.44
CA LEU A 160 1.54 -7.08 9.76
C LEU A 160 1.72 -6.93 11.28
N ALA A 161 0.71 -6.45 12.00
CA ALA A 161 0.78 -6.26 13.45
C ALA A 161 1.10 -7.56 14.20
N LEU A 162 0.44 -8.66 13.84
CA LEU A 162 0.71 -9.98 14.43
C LEU A 162 2.16 -10.44 14.17
N GLY A 163 2.65 -10.28 12.94
CA GLY A 163 4.04 -10.58 12.62
C GLY A 163 5.03 -9.75 13.44
N LEU A 164 4.76 -8.45 13.60
CA LEU A 164 5.59 -7.55 14.41
C LEU A 164 5.57 -7.91 15.89
N ILE A 165 4.42 -8.29 16.46
CA ILE A 165 4.32 -8.70 17.88
C ILE A 165 5.26 -9.87 18.17
N GLY A 166 5.28 -10.91 17.32
CA GLY A 166 6.15 -12.07 17.50
C GLY A 166 7.63 -11.70 17.49
N VAL A 167 8.05 -10.90 16.50
CA VAL A 167 9.43 -10.41 16.38
C VAL A 167 9.80 -9.53 17.57
N MET A 168 8.92 -8.63 17.99
CA MET A 168 9.11 -7.76 19.15
C MET A 168 9.29 -8.54 20.45
N ALA A 169 8.44 -9.54 20.69
CA ALA A 169 8.50 -10.37 21.88
C ALA A 169 9.84 -11.13 21.96
N LEU A 170 10.30 -11.69 20.84
CA LEU A 170 11.60 -12.35 20.74
C LEU A 170 12.74 -11.38 21.08
N TRP A 171 12.78 -10.21 20.44
CA TRP A 171 13.86 -9.24 20.65
C TRP A 171 13.88 -8.67 22.06
N MET A 172 12.73 -8.28 22.61
CA MET A 172 12.64 -7.81 23.99
C MET A 172 13.03 -8.90 24.99
N GLY A 173 12.73 -10.18 24.70
CA GLY A 173 13.19 -11.32 25.49
C GLY A 173 14.71 -11.48 25.47
N LEU A 174 15.33 -11.47 24.28
CA LEU A 174 16.78 -11.55 24.12
C LEU A 174 17.51 -10.39 24.79
N ILE A 175 16.96 -9.18 24.68
CA ILE A 175 17.47 -7.97 25.34
C ILE A 175 17.44 -8.15 26.86
N GLN A 176 16.33 -8.61 27.44
CA GLN A 176 16.25 -8.84 28.88
C GLN A 176 17.27 -9.88 29.36
N ILE A 177 17.53 -10.91 28.56
CA ILE A 177 18.60 -11.89 28.86
C ILE A 177 19.97 -11.21 28.82
N ALA A 178 20.25 -10.39 27.80
CA ALA A 178 21.52 -9.66 27.66
C ALA A 178 21.75 -8.61 28.76
N GLU A 179 20.68 -8.00 29.25
CA GLU A 179 20.72 -7.07 30.38
C GLU A 179 21.03 -7.81 31.68
N LYS A 180 20.29 -8.89 31.98
CA LYS A 180 20.48 -9.71 33.18
C LYS A 180 21.83 -10.42 33.23
N SER A 181 22.41 -10.75 32.08
CA SER A 181 23.75 -11.35 31.99
C SER A 181 24.89 -10.33 32.14
N GLY A 182 24.58 -9.02 32.19
CA GLY A 182 25.57 -7.96 32.21
C GLY A 182 26.29 -7.73 30.87
N MET A 183 25.89 -8.45 29.81
CA MET A 183 26.46 -8.30 28.46
C MET A 183 26.25 -6.89 27.92
N LEU A 184 25.10 -6.27 28.23
CA LEU A 184 24.82 -4.89 27.85
C LEU A 184 25.84 -3.90 28.43
N ASN A 185 26.28 -4.09 29.68
CA ASN A 185 27.30 -3.24 30.31
C ASN A 185 28.66 -3.36 29.61
N MET A 186 28.98 -4.55 29.08
CA MET A 186 30.22 -4.76 28.31
C MET A 186 30.18 -3.99 26.98
N VAL A 187 29.05 -4.06 26.26
CA VAL A 187 28.86 -3.33 24.99
C VAL A 187 28.86 -1.82 25.23
N VAL A 188 28.19 -1.36 26.30
CA VAL A 188 28.22 0.06 26.69
C VAL A 188 29.65 0.50 26.95
N ARG A 189 30.43 -0.23 27.75
CA ARG A 189 31.85 0.13 28.02
C ARG A 189 32.69 0.18 26.74
N ALA A 190 32.47 -0.74 25.81
CA ALA A 190 33.18 -0.75 24.53
C ALA A 190 32.82 0.45 23.63
N THR A 191 31.56 0.89 23.67
CA THR A 191 31.03 1.99 22.84
C THR A 191 31.07 3.36 23.53
N GLN A 192 31.29 3.38 24.84
CA GLN A 192 31.34 4.56 25.71
C GLN A 192 32.23 5.71 25.19
N PRO A 193 33.44 5.50 24.64
CA PRO A 193 34.27 6.61 24.16
C PRO A 193 33.65 7.34 22.97
N ALA A 194 32.94 6.63 22.08
CA ALA A 194 32.23 7.23 20.97
C ALA A 194 30.95 7.94 21.45
N LEU A 195 30.19 7.28 22.33
CA LEU A 195 28.93 7.83 22.84
C LEU A 195 29.12 9.05 23.71
N LYS A 196 30.13 9.12 24.59
CA LYS A 196 30.45 10.35 25.34
C LYS A 196 30.74 11.54 24.43
N ARG A 197 31.29 11.28 23.23
CA ARG A 197 31.59 12.33 22.23
C ARG A 197 30.34 12.78 21.47
N LEU A 198 29.29 11.96 21.44
CA LEU A 198 28.02 12.25 20.77
C LEU A 198 26.99 12.82 21.76
N PHE A 199 27.01 12.36 23.00
CA PHE A 199 26.10 12.69 24.08
C PHE A 199 26.90 13.17 25.31
N PRO A 200 27.47 14.38 25.27
CA PRO A 200 28.30 14.90 26.36
C PRO A 200 27.51 15.20 27.63
N ASP A 201 26.20 15.41 27.52
CA ASP A 201 25.33 15.81 28.63
C ASP A 201 24.90 14.64 29.53
N ILE A 202 25.25 13.40 29.16
CA ILE A 202 24.85 12.20 29.89
C ILE A 202 25.95 11.83 30.90
N PRO A 203 25.64 11.74 32.22
CA PRO A 203 26.61 11.32 33.23
C PRO A 203 27.20 9.93 32.98
N GLU A 204 28.43 9.71 33.45
CA GLU A 204 29.07 8.40 33.32
C GLU A 204 28.28 7.31 34.08
N GLY A 205 28.02 6.19 33.41
CA GLY A 205 27.28 5.07 34.00
C GLY A 205 25.76 5.27 34.04
N HIS A 206 25.22 6.35 33.48
CA HIS A 206 23.77 6.55 33.40
C HIS A 206 23.11 5.50 32.48
N PRO A 207 21.95 4.92 32.85
CA PRO A 207 21.26 3.89 32.05
C PRO A 207 20.86 4.36 30.64
N ALA A 208 20.76 5.67 30.40
CA ALA A 208 20.48 6.25 29.09
C ALA A 208 21.45 5.74 28.00
N PHE A 209 22.74 5.54 28.31
CA PHE A 209 23.69 5.00 27.33
C PHE A 209 23.32 3.59 26.86
N ALA A 210 22.87 2.73 27.78
CA ALA A 210 22.45 1.38 27.44
C ALA A 210 21.24 1.39 26.49
N MET A 211 20.24 2.24 26.78
CA MET A 211 19.04 2.36 25.95
C MET A 211 19.34 2.94 24.56
N ILE A 212 20.24 3.94 24.48
CA ILE A 212 20.71 4.50 23.20
C ILE A 212 21.44 3.44 22.37
N VAL A 213 22.38 2.70 22.96
CA VAL A 213 23.11 1.61 22.27
C VAL A 213 22.14 0.61 21.69
N LEU A 214 21.14 0.23 22.48
CA LEU A 214 20.17 -0.78 22.11
C LEU A 214 19.24 -0.32 20.97
N ASN A 215 18.75 0.91 21.06
CA ASN A 215 17.96 1.53 20.01
C ASN A 215 18.75 1.65 18.68
N LEU A 216 19.99 2.14 18.73
CA LEU A 216 20.84 2.23 17.55
C LEU A 216 21.18 0.86 16.97
N SER A 217 21.45 -0.13 17.84
CA SER A 217 21.75 -1.50 17.42
C SER A 217 20.54 -2.16 16.74
N ALA A 218 19.32 -1.93 17.23
CA ALA A 218 18.10 -2.39 16.57
C ALA A 218 17.96 -1.79 15.15
N ASN A 219 18.24 -0.50 14.98
CA ASN A 219 18.28 0.12 13.65
C ASN A 219 19.36 -0.50 12.75
N MET A 220 20.58 -0.68 13.29
CA MET A 220 21.71 -1.27 12.56
C MET A 220 21.45 -2.71 12.09
N LEU A 221 20.67 -3.46 12.87
CA LEU A 221 20.28 -4.83 12.55
C LEU A 221 19.04 -4.92 11.65
N GLY A 222 18.56 -3.81 11.08
CA GLY A 222 17.40 -3.81 10.18
C GLY A 222 16.08 -4.07 10.90
N LEU A 223 16.05 -3.92 12.23
CA LEU A 223 14.91 -4.13 13.11
C LEU A 223 14.24 -2.80 13.46
N ALA A 224 14.04 -1.93 12.46
CA ALA A 224 13.52 -0.57 12.69
C ALA A 224 12.20 -0.55 13.48
N ASN A 225 11.33 -1.55 13.29
CA ASN A 225 10.09 -1.69 14.04
C ASN A 225 10.29 -1.94 15.54
N ALA A 226 11.41 -2.56 15.93
CA ALA A 226 11.83 -2.74 17.32
C ALA A 226 12.65 -1.59 17.87
N ALA A 227 13.26 -0.79 17.00
CA ALA A 227 14.03 0.36 17.41
C ALA A 227 13.15 1.45 18.03
N THR A 228 11.95 1.71 17.50
CA THR A 228 11.05 2.77 17.99
C THR A 228 10.71 2.67 19.48
N PRO A 229 10.21 1.54 20.03
CA PRO A 229 9.92 1.44 21.47
C PRO A 229 11.19 1.57 22.33
N LEU A 230 12.34 1.08 21.85
CA LEU A 230 13.63 1.28 22.53
C LEU A 230 14.06 2.75 22.50
N GLY A 231 13.77 3.45 21.39
CA GLY A 231 14.04 4.88 21.21
C GLY A 231 13.17 5.75 22.12
N ILE A 232 11.89 5.39 22.30
CA ILE A 232 11.01 6.05 23.27
C ILE A 232 11.59 5.92 24.68
N LYS A 233 11.95 4.71 25.11
CA LYS A 233 12.59 4.51 26.42
C LYS A 233 13.91 5.27 26.57
N ALA A 234 14.72 5.33 25.51
CA ALA A 234 15.94 6.14 25.50
C ALA A 234 15.63 7.63 25.65
N MET A 235 14.58 8.14 24.99
CA MET A 235 14.12 9.52 25.16
C MET A 235 13.56 9.78 26.55
N GLU A 236 12.82 8.84 27.14
CA GLU A 236 12.37 8.93 28.55
C GLU A 236 13.56 9.05 29.50
N SER A 237 14.61 8.23 29.33
CA SER A 237 15.84 8.33 30.14
C SER A 237 16.61 9.64 29.92
N LEU A 238 16.62 10.19 28.70
CA LEU A 238 17.18 11.52 28.45
C LEU A 238 16.31 12.63 29.07
N GLN A 239 15.00 12.41 29.10
CA GLN A 239 14.03 13.36 29.66
C GLN A 239 14.16 13.45 31.17
N GLU A 240 14.58 12.40 31.88
CA GLU A 240 14.90 12.46 33.31
C GLU A 240 16.02 13.48 33.60
N LEU A 241 17.04 13.53 32.74
CA LEU A 241 18.18 14.47 32.84
C LEU A 241 17.83 15.89 32.39
N ASN A 242 16.71 16.08 31.70
CA ASN A 242 16.32 17.37 31.14
C ASN A 242 15.72 18.30 32.21
N PRO A 243 16.32 19.49 32.46
CA PRO A 243 15.79 20.46 33.41
C PRO A 243 14.51 21.15 32.92
N GLU A 244 14.28 21.26 31.61
CA GLU A 244 13.07 21.87 31.03
C GLU A 244 12.30 20.85 30.18
N LYS A 245 11.23 20.28 30.73
CA LYS A 245 10.53 19.14 30.11
C LYS A 245 9.91 19.45 28.74
N ASP A 246 9.56 20.69 28.46
CA ASP A 246 8.92 21.10 27.20
C ASP A 246 9.94 21.46 26.09
N THR A 247 11.24 21.48 26.40
CA THR A 247 12.30 21.87 25.47
C THR A 247 13.28 20.73 25.28
N ALA A 248 13.57 20.34 24.03
CA ALA A 248 14.50 19.26 23.74
C ALA A 248 15.97 19.65 23.98
N THR A 249 16.75 18.75 24.57
CA THR A 249 18.21 18.91 24.74
C THR A 249 18.99 18.54 23.46
N ASP A 250 20.24 18.97 23.34
CA ASP A 250 21.10 18.59 22.21
C ASP A 250 21.27 17.06 22.09
N SER A 251 21.33 16.36 23.23
CA SER A 251 21.39 14.89 23.29
C SER A 251 20.13 14.22 22.75
N MET A 252 18.94 14.79 23.02
CA MET A 252 17.67 14.33 22.43
C MET A 252 17.61 14.54 20.93
N VAL A 253 18.02 15.73 20.47
CA VAL A 253 18.06 16.06 19.03
C VAL A 253 19.05 15.15 18.30
N MET A 254 20.22 14.88 18.89
CA MET A 254 21.20 13.94 18.36
C MET A 254 20.62 12.53 18.22
N LEU A 255 19.97 12.01 19.27
CA LEU A 255 19.36 10.68 19.22
C LEU A 255 18.30 10.59 18.12
N LEU A 256 17.44 11.62 18.01
CA LEU A 256 16.43 11.68 16.97
C LEU A 256 17.05 11.72 15.57
N ALA A 257 18.05 12.58 15.35
CA ALA A 257 18.75 12.69 14.07
C ALA A 257 19.40 11.37 13.65
N MET A 258 20.05 10.66 14.59
CA MET A 258 20.64 9.35 14.33
C MET A 258 19.58 8.27 14.01
N ASN A 259 18.42 8.29 14.70
CA ASN A 259 17.32 7.39 14.40
C ASN A 259 16.71 7.66 13.01
N THR A 260 16.53 8.93 12.64
CA THR A 260 16.02 9.33 11.32
C THR A 260 17.00 8.96 10.21
N ALA A 261 18.30 9.08 10.45
CA ALA A 261 19.31 8.65 9.50
C ALA A 261 19.31 7.13 9.25
N SER A 262 18.81 6.37 10.23
CA SER A 262 18.58 4.92 10.18
C SER A 262 19.76 4.14 9.59
N VAL A 263 20.91 4.23 10.26
CA VAL A 263 22.09 3.44 9.88
C VAL A 263 21.78 1.94 9.93
N GLN A 264 22.05 1.23 8.83
CA GLN A 264 21.74 -0.19 8.68
C GLN A 264 22.97 -0.94 8.17
N ILE A 265 23.37 -1.98 8.90
CA ILE A 265 24.44 -2.90 8.50
C ILE A 265 23.86 -4.05 7.68
N VAL A 266 22.68 -4.51 8.07
CA VAL A 266 21.92 -5.55 7.37
C VAL A 266 20.65 -4.96 6.77
N PRO A 267 20.13 -5.53 5.68
CA PRO A 267 18.90 -5.02 5.09
C PRO A 267 17.71 -5.10 6.04
N PRO A 268 16.73 -4.18 5.93
CA PRO A 268 15.53 -4.22 6.75
C PRO A 268 14.82 -5.56 6.65
N VAL A 269 14.39 -6.11 7.79
CA VAL A 269 13.71 -7.42 7.83
C VAL A 269 12.47 -7.46 6.92
N LEU A 270 11.74 -6.34 6.82
CA LEU A 270 10.59 -6.22 5.93
C LEU A 270 11.00 -6.34 4.45
N LEU A 271 12.15 -5.77 4.08
CA LEU A 271 12.66 -5.85 2.72
C LEU A 271 13.15 -7.28 2.40
N VAL A 272 13.76 -7.97 3.38
CA VAL A 272 14.11 -9.40 3.26
C VAL A 272 12.86 -10.25 3.04
N ALA A 273 11.78 -9.96 3.79
CA ALA A 273 10.52 -10.69 3.68
C ALA A 273 9.85 -10.53 2.30
N ILE A 274 9.97 -9.35 1.67
CA ILE A 274 9.36 -9.07 0.36
C ILE A 274 10.24 -9.59 -0.80
N MET A 275 11.56 -9.40 -0.72
CA MET A 275 12.48 -9.64 -1.86
C MET A 275 13.23 -10.98 -1.78
N GLY A 276 13.19 -11.68 -0.64
CA GLY A 276 13.96 -12.90 -0.42
C GLY A 276 15.46 -12.69 -0.67
N LEU A 277 16.10 -13.61 -1.39
CA LEU A 277 17.54 -13.58 -1.65
C LEU A 277 18.00 -12.45 -2.59
N GLN A 278 17.09 -11.83 -3.34
CA GLN A 278 17.44 -10.72 -4.25
C GLN A 278 17.99 -9.50 -3.50
N ILE A 279 17.68 -9.38 -2.21
CA ILE A 279 18.15 -8.29 -1.35
C ILE A 279 19.67 -8.24 -1.18
N ASN A 280 20.39 -9.34 -1.44
CA ASN A 280 21.84 -9.39 -1.34
C ASN A 280 22.53 -8.39 -2.26
N GLN A 281 21.90 -8.04 -3.39
CA GLN A 281 22.41 -7.04 -4.33
C GLN A 281 22.37 -5.61 -3.75
N LEU A 282 21.50 -5.37 -2.76
CA LEU A 282 21.26 -4.05 -2.17
C LEU A 282 22.10 -3.78 -0.91
N ILE A 283 22.74 -4.79 -0.32
CA ILE A 283 23.46 -4.68 0.95
C ILE A 283 24.50 -3.54 0.91
N PHE A 284 25.33 -3.50 -0.13
CA PHE A 284 26.37 -2.47 -0.24
C PHE A 284 25.81 -1.07 -0.43
N ALA A 285 24.75 -0.94 -1.23
CA ALA A 285 24.06 0.34 -1.44
C ALA A 285 23.43 0.85 -0.13
N ILE A 286 22.76 -0.04 0.62
CA ILE A 286 22.17 0.27 1.93
C ILE A 286 23.25 0.75 2.90
N LEU A 287 24.37 0.02 3.01
CA LEU A 287 25.45 0.38 3.93
C LEU A 287 26.05 1.76 3.61
N ILE A 288 26.32 2.03 2.33
CA ILE A 288 26.92 3.29 1.88
C ILE A 288 25.94 4.46 2.11
N VAL A 289 24.70 4.33 1.65
CA VAL A 289 23.70 5.41 1.73
C VAL A 289 23.35 5.71 3.19
N THR A 290 23.10 4.69 4.00
CA THR A 290 22.74 4.89 5.41
C THR A 290 23.93 5.38 6.24
N GLY A 291 25.16 4.96 5.90
CA GLY A 291 26.39 5.51 6.48
C GLY A 291 26.58 6.99 6.17
N MET A 292 26.41 7.40 4.91
CA MET A 292 26.46 8.83 4.53
C MET A 292 25.36 9.63 5.21
N SER A 293 24.13 9.11 5.25
CA SER A 293 22.99 9.70 5.94
C SER A 293 23.32 9.95 7.42
N LEU A 294 23.93 8.97 8.11
CA LEU A 294 24.33 9.10 9.51
C LEU A 294 25.37 10.19 9.71
N ILE A 295 26.39 10.25 8.85
CA ILE A 295 27.44 11.28 8.92
C ILE A 295 26.82 12.67 8.76
N VAL A 296 25.94 12.85 7.77
CA VAL A 296 25.23 14.11 7.54
C VAL A 296 24.38 14.46 8.75
N ALA A 297 23.61 13.52 9.30
CA ALA A 297 22.75 13.77 10.46
C ALA A 297 23.53 14.19 11.71
N ILE A 298 24.59 13.46 12.06
CA ILE A 298 25.46 13.79 13.21
C ILE A 298 26.13 15.16 13.01
N THR A 299 26.63 15.42 11.80
CA THR A 299 27.32 16.67 11.48
C THR A 299 26.37 17.85 11.51
N ALA A 300 25.17 17.71 10.94
CA ALA A 300 24.12 18.71 10.96
C ALA A 300 23.66 19.00 12.39
N ALA A 301 23.37 17.97 13.19
CA ALA A 301 22.98 18.14 14.59
C ALA A 301 24.04 18.90 15.40
N LYS A 302 25.33 18.53 15.26
CA LYS A 302 26.43 19.24 15.95
C LYS A 302 26.61 20.68 15.48
N LEU A 303 26.58 20.93 14.17
CA LEU A 303 26.80 22.27 13.63
C LEU A 303 25.63 23.22 13.93
N LEU A 304 24.40 22.72 13.85
CA LEU A 304 23.20 23.49 14.16
C LEU A 304 23.10 23.78 15.66
N GLY A 305 23.37 22.81 16.54
CA GLY A 305 23.39 23.03 18.00
C GLY A 305 24.40 24.10 18.44
N LYS A 306 25.52 24.24 17.73
CA LYS A 306 26.51 25.29 18.00
C LYS A 306 26.08 26.70 17.58
N ARG A 307 25.07 26.85 16.72
CA ARG A 307 24.61 28.18 16.29
C ARG A 307 23.95 28.90 17.47
N LYS A 308 24.25 30.20 17.62
CA LYS A 308 23.79 31.04 18.74
C LYS A 308 22.28 30.87 19.03
N LYS A 309 21.44 30.91 17.98
CA LYS A 309 19.99 30.75 18.09
C LYS A 309 19.55 29.43 18.76
N HIS A 310 20.19 28.30 18.41
CA HIS A 310 19.84 26.99 18.96
C HIS A 310 20.53 26.73 20.31
N ARG A 311 21.75 27.23 20.47
CA ARG A 311 22.47 27.14 21.73
C ARG A 311 21.77 27.89 22.85
N GLU A 312 21.12 29.01 22.53
CA GLU A 312 20.33 29.79 23.49
C GLU A 312 19.08 29.06 23.98
N THR A 313 18.53 28.15 23.18
CA THR A 313 17.35 27.36 23.53
C THR A 313 17.67 26.01 24.18
N ASN A 314 18.95 25.61 24.31
CA ASN A 314 19.30 24.33 24.92
C ASN A 314 19.18 24.40 26.45
N PRO A 315 18.29 23.59 27.09
CA PRO A 315 18.10 23.60 28.54
C PRO A 315 19.35 23.22 29.34
N MET A 316 20.25 22.41 28.75
CA MET A 316 21.47 21.93 29.39
C MET A 316 22.65 22.90 29.27
N ARG A 317 22.47 24.09 28.68
CA ARG A 317 23.57 25.07 28.48
C ARG A 317 24.24 25.51 29.78
N HIS A 318 23.51 25.50 30.89
CA HIS A 318 23.95 26.01 32.19
C HIS A 318 24.21 24.92 33.24
N ALA A 319 24.01 23.65 32.86
CA ALA A 319 24.30 22.47 33.68
C ALA A 319 25.77 22.05 33.52
#